data_AF-W6TRZ2-F1
#
_entry.id   AF-W6TRZ2-F1
#
_cell.length_a   1.000
_cell.length_b   1.000
_cell.length_c   1.000
_cell.angle_alpha   90.00
_cell.angle_beta   90.00
_cell.angle_gamma   90.00
#
_symmetry.space_group_name_H-M   'P 1'
#
loop_
_entity.id
_entity.type
_entity.pdbx_description
1 polymer ?
#
loop_
_entity_poly.entity_id
_entity_poly.type
_entity_poly.pdbx_seq_one_letter_code
_entity_poly.pdbx_strand_id
1 'polypeptide(L)'
;MKKYTDTAQLFLRIALGLGFLSAVLDRIGYLGTAGQDNIAWGNWESFQEYTHTLLPFLSKPISDIMGFIATAAEALFGLLLIIGYRTRQSAIGSFLLLLSFAFVMTITLGLKAPLNYSVFSASAGAFVLATLSYYRWSLDNYLGKVPKN
;
A
#
# COMPACT_ATOMS: atom_id res chain seq x y z
N MET A 1 -22.63 7.99 14.53
CA MET A 1 -21.40 7.60 13.81
C MET A 1 -20.10 8.18 14.39
N LYS A 2 -20.08 9.37 15.01
CA LYS A 2 -18.83 10.02 15.50
C LYS A 2 -18.02 9.29 16.58
N LYS A 3 -18.61 8.35 17.35
CA LYS A 3 -17.96 7.77 18.55
C LYS A 3 -16.70 6.94 18.25
N TYR A 4 -16.60 6.33 17.07
CA TYR A 4 -15.48 5.44 16.70
C TYR A 4 -14.70 5.90 15.48
N THR A 5 -15.05 7.04 14.88
CA THR A 5 -14.43 7.51 13.63
C THR A 5 -12.94 7.80 13.81
N ASP A 6 -12.55 8.43 14.93
CA ASP A 6 -11.15 8.76 15.22
C ASP A 6 -10.29 7.49 15.38
N THR A 7 -10.78 6.51 16.15
CA THR A 7 -10.11 5.22 16.37
C THR A 7 -10.05 4.36 15.12
N ALA A 8 -11.15 4.29 14.36
CA ALA A 8 -11.20 3.54 13.12
C ALA A 8 -10.25 4.13 12.06
N GLN A 9 -10.21 5.46 11.96
CA GLN A 9 -9.30 6.16 11.05
C GLN A 9 -7.83 5.93 11.40
N LEU A 10 -7.46 6.00 12.68
CA LEU A 10 -6.09 5.72 13.11
C LEU A 10 -5.71 4.27 12.84
N PHE A 11 -6.57 3.33 13.22
CA PHE A 11 -6.35 1.91 12.98
C PHE A 11 -6.15 1.63 11.48
N LEU A 12 -7.04 2.16 10.63
CA LEU A 12 -6.97 1.99 9.19
C LEU A 12 -5.67 2.56 8.60
N ARG A 13 -5.22 3.72 9.06
CA ARG A 13 -3.94 4.32 8.64
C ARG A 13 -2.75 3.46 9.00
N ILE A 14 -2.70 2.99 10.24
CA ILE A 14 -1.60 2.15 10.72
C ILE A 14 -1.61 0.82 9.99
N ALA A 15 -2.77 0.17 9.84
CA ALA A 15 -2.90 -1.10 9.15
C ALA A 15 -2.44 -1.01 7.68
N LEU A 16 -2.90 0.01 6.95
CA LEU A 16 -2.45 0.24 5.57
C LEU A 16 -0.94 0.54 5.51
N GLY A 17 -0.46 1.39 6.41
CA GLY A 17 0.95 1.78 6.42
C GLY A 17 1.89 0.61 6.75
N LEU A 18 1.54 -0.19 7.74
CA LEU A 18 2.28 -1.41 8.09
C LEU A 18 2.20 -2.45 6.98
N GLY A 19 1.07 -2.59 6.30
CA GLY A 19 0.95 -3.48 5.15
C GLY A 19 1.95 -3.13 4.04
N PHE A 20 2.03 -1.85 3.67
CA PHE A 20 3.02 -1.39 2.70
C PHE A 20 4.46 -1.60 3.16
N LEU A 21 4.78 -1.22 4.40
CA LEU A 21 6.13 -1.37 4.93
C LEU A 21 6.54 -2.84 5.05
N SER A 22 5.62 -3.73 5.44
CA SER A 22 5.87 -5.17 5.47
C SER A 22 6.24 -5.70 4.09
N ALA A 23 5.49 -5.31 3.05
CA ALA A 23 5.80 -5.70 1.68
C ALA A 23 7.16 -5.18 1.21
N VAL A 24 7.52 -3.94 1.57
CA VAL A 24 8.84 -3.37 1.25
C VAL A 24 9.96 -4.13 1.99
N LEU A 25 9.79 -4.42 3.27
CA LEU A 25 10.78 -5.14 4.09
C LEU A 25 11.00 -6.57 3.60
N ASP A 26 9.95 -7.23 3.11
CA ASP A 26 10.02 -8.55 2.47
C ASP A 26 10.87 -8.48 1.18
N ARG A 27 10.61 -7.50 0.31
CA ARG A 27 11.34 -7.34 -0.96
C ARG A 27 12.82 -7.03 -0.79
N ILE A 28 13.22 -6.32 0.26
CA ILE A 28 14.63 -6.06 0.56
C ILE A 28 15.30 -7.21 1.33
N GLY A 29 14.55 -8.27 1.66
CA GLY A 29 15.04 -9.44 2.39
C GLY A 29 15.30 -9.23 3.88
N TYR A 30 14.77 -8.16 4.47
CA TYR A 30 14.96 -7.87 5.90
C TYR A 30 14.14 -8.81 6.79
N LEU A 31 13.00 -9.31 6.29
CA LEU A 31 12.13 -10.22 7.05
C LEU A 31 12.61 -11.68 7.02
N GLY A 32 13.59 -12.01 6.17
CA GLY A 32 14.15 -13.35 6.00
C GLY A 32 14.24 -13.75 4.53
N THR A 33 14.61 -15.00 4.26
CA THR A 33 14.89 -15.48 2.90
C THR A 33 13.67 -16.07 2.21
N ALA A 34 13.66 -16.05 0.88
CA ALA A 34 12.62 -16.67 0.05
C ALA A 34 12.34 -18.12 0.49
N GLY A 35 11.06 -18.47 0.66
CA GLY A 35 10.63 -19.82 1.04
C GLY A 35 10.53 -20.11 2.55
N GLN A 36 10.81 -19.13 3.41
CA GLN A 36 10.46 -19.22 4.84
C GLN A 36 8.99 -18.85 5.09
N ASP A 37 8.43 -19.32 6.21
CA ASP A 37 7.04 -19.05 6.57
C ASP A 37 6.74 -17.55 6.64
N ASN A 38 5.65 -17.13 5.98
CA ASN A 38 5.19 -15.73 5.88
C ASN A 38 6.10 -14.78 5.07
N ILE A 39 7.03 -15.31 4.28
CA ILE A 39 7.88 -14.51 3.38
C ILE A 39 7.46 -14.77 1.94
N ALA A 40 7.02 -13.72 1.23
CA ALA A 40 6.56 -13.84 -0.14
C ALA A 40 7.73 -13.77 -1.14
N TRP A 41 8.74 -12.93 -0.90
CA TRP A 41 9.86 -12.74 -1.83
C TRP A 41 11.23 -12.96 -1.18
N GLY A 42 11.48 -12.37 -0.02
CA GLY A 42 12.72 -12.53 0.75
C GLY A 42 14.01 -12.00 0.09
N ASN A 43 13.97 -11.55 -1.16
CA ASN A 43 15.04 -10.80 -1.82
C ASN A 43 14.50 -10.03 -3.05
N TRP A 44 15.32 -9.11 -3.56
CA TRP A 44 14.95 -8.22 -4.67
C TRP A 44 14.83 -8.96 -6.01
N GLU A 45 15.67 -9.96 -6.24
CA GLU A 45 15.72 -10.71 -7.51
C GLU A 45 14.46 -11.55 -7.71
N SER A 46 14.03 -12.30 -6.68
CA SER A 46 12.78 -13.05 -6.65
C SER A 46 11.55 -12.13 -6.82
N PHE A 47 11.60 -10.90 -6.29
CA PHE A 47 10.57 -9.91 -6.53
C PHE A 47 10.54 -9.43 -7.99
N GLN A 48 11.69 -9.18 -8.61
CA GLN A 48 11.77 -8.78 -10.02
C GLN A 48 11.26 -9.89 -10.95
N GLU A 49 11.65 -11.14 -10.70
CA GLU A 49 11.15 -12.29 -11.44
C GLU A 49 9.62 -12.41 -11.32
N TYR A 50 9.08 -12.31 -10.10
CA TYR A 50 7.64 -12.34 -9.87
C TYR A 50 6.92 -11.17 -10.57
N THR A 51 7.49 -9.96 -10.50
CA THR A 51 6.93 -8.77 -11.18
C THR A 51 6.86 -8.97 -12.69
N HIS A 52 7.87 -9.62 -13.28
CA HIS A 52 7.83 -9.99 -14.70
C HIS A 52 6.73 -10.99 -15.03
N THR A 53 6.46 -11.98 -14.16
CA THR A 53 5.32 -12.90 -14.35
C THR A 53 3.96 -12.18 -14.26
N LEU A 54 3.88 -11.13 -13.44
CA LEU A 54 2.69 -10.28 -13.28
C LEU A 54 2.49 -9.31 -14.44
N LEU A 55 3.55 -8.94 -15.16
CA LEU A 55 3.53 -7.95 -16.25
C LEU A 55 4.10 -8.56 -17.56
N PRO A 56 3.51 -9.64 -18.09
CA PRO A 56 4.04 -10.32 -19.28
C PRO A 56 3.98 -9.45 -20.55
N PHE A 57 3.24 -8.34 -20.50
CA PHE A 57 3.09 -7.39 -21.60
C PHE A 57 4.22 -6.34 -21.66
N LEU A 58 5.08 -6.27 -20.63
CA LEU A 58 6.20 -5.32 -20.56
C LEU A 58 7.53 -6.04 -20.72
N SER A 59 8.52 -5.36 -21.29
CA SER A 59 9.89 -5.90 -21.32
C SER A 59 10.50 -5.88 -19.91
N LYS A 60 11.42 -6.81 -19.62
CA LYS A 60 12.06 -6.95 -18.31
C LYS A 60 12.60 -5.62 -17.72
N PRO A 61 13.32 -4.77 -18.48
CA PRO A 61 13.80 -3.49 -17.93
C PRO A 61 12.66 -2.55 -17.50
N ILE A 62 11.55 -2.53 -18.24
CA ILE A 62 10.40 -1.67 -17.91
C ILE A 62 9.68 -2.21 -16.68
N SER A 63 9.49 -3.53 -16.59
CA SER A 63 8.92 -4.19 -15.42
C SER A 63 9.75 -3.93 -14.15
N ASP A 64 11.08 -4.02 -14.25
CA ASP A 64 12.00 -3.75 -13.15
C ASP A 64 11.90 -2.29 -12.66
N ILE A 65 11.81 -1.32 -13.58
CA ILE A 65 11.61 0.10 -13.24
C ILE A 65 10.25 0.33 -12.58
N MET A 66 9.18 -0.29 -13.09
CA MET A 66 7.84 -0.20 -12.50
C MET A 66 7.82 -0.79 -11.09
N GLY A 67 8.46 -1.95 -10.88
CA GLY A 67 8.58 -2.58 -9.57
C GLY A 67 9.35 -1.73 -8.56
N PHE A 68 10.39 -1.04 -9.02
CA PHE A 68 11.11 -0.06 -8.19
C PHE A 68 10.23 1.13 -7.81
N ILE A 69 9.56 1.75 -8.78
CA ILE A 69 8.67 2.90 -8.53
C ILE A 69 7.53 2.50 -7.59
N ALA A 70 6.94 1.32 -7.79
CA ALA A 70 5.93 0.76 -6.91
C ALA A 70 6.45 0.61 -5.48
N THR A 71 7.61 -0.02 -5.29
CA THR A 71 8.22 -0.21 -3.96
C THR A 71 8.52 1.13 -3.29
N ALA A 72 9.07 2.09 -4.02
CA ALA A 72 9.35 3.43 -3.49
C ALA A 72 8.06 4.17 -3.09
N ALA A 73 7.00 4.04 -3.88
CA ALA A 73 5.69 4.61 -3.57
C ALA A 73 5.07 3.95 -2.33
N GLU A 74 5.15 2.63 -2.19
CA GLU A 74 4.67 1.90 -1.01
C GLU A 74 5.43 2.32 0.25
N ALA A 75 6.76 2.42 0.18
CA ALA A 75 7.57 2.88 1.30
C ALA A 75 7.19 4.32 1.71
N LEU A 76 7.06 5.22 0.74
CA LEU A 76 6.69 6.61 0.98
C LEU A 76 5.29 6.73 1.58
N PHE A 77 4.28 6.12 0.95
CA PHE A 77 2.90 6.17 1.44
C PHE A 77 2.75 5.47 2.79
N GLY A 78 3.45 4.35 2.99
CA GLY A 78 3.45 3.62 4.26
C GLY A 78 3.95 4.49 5.41
N LEU A 79 5.10 5.14 5.24
CA LEU A 79 5.65 6.07 6.23
C LEU A 79 4.72 7.27 6.45
N LEU A 80 4.24 7.91 5.37
CA LEU A 80 3.38 9.07 5.46
C LEU A 80 2.05 8.78 6.16
N LEU A 81 1.46 7.60 5.95
CA LEU A 81 0.22 7.19 6.59
C LEU A 81 0.39 6.94 8.09
N ILE A 82 1.49 6.27 8.49
CA ILE A 82 1.83 6.03 9.90
C ILE A 82 2.07 7.36 10.62
N ILE A 83 2.94 8.20 10.05
CA ILE A 83 3.28 9.53 10.59
C ILE A 83 2.03 10.43 10.60
N GLY A 84 1.16 10.31 9.60
CA GLY A 84 -0.01 11.18 9.44
C GLY A 84 0.33 12.52 8.83
N TYR A 85 1.29 12.52 7.91
CA TYR A 85 1.65 13.70 7.15
C TYR A 85 1.03 13.61 5.75
N ARG A 86 0.32 14.67 5.33
CA ARG A 86 -0.47 14.73 4.10
C ARG A 86 -1.38 13.52 3.91
N THR A 87 -2.03 13.10 5.00
CA THR A 87 -2.81 11.86 5.14
C THR A 87 -3.79 11.63 3.99
N ARG A 88 -4.53 12.68 3.59
CA ARG A 88 -5.50 12.58 2.48
C ARG A 88 -4.83 12.27 1.14
N GLN A 89 -3.70 12.93 0.85
CA GLN A 89 -2.97 12.73 -0.41
C GLN A 89 -2.33 11.34 -0.43
N SER A 90 -1.72 10.93 0.69
CA SER A 90 -1.15 9.59 0.86
C SER A 90 -2.21 8.50 0.73
N ALA A 91 -3.43 8.73 1.25
CA ALA A 91 -4.55 7.82 1.11
C ALA A 91 -5.06 7.70 -0.33
N ILE A 92 -5.17 8.81 -1.07
CA ILE A 92 -5.51 8.80 -2.50
C ILE A 92 -4.43 8.06 -3.31
N GLY A 93 -3.16 8.35 -3.05
CA GLY A 93 -2.03 7.66 -3.70
C GLY A 93 -2.05 6.16 -3.43
N SER A 94 -2.27 5.77 -2.17
CA SER A 94 -2.41 4.36 -1.76
C SER A 94 -3.58 3.67 -2.45
N PHE A 95 -4.73 4.35 -2.56
CA PHE A 95 -5.91 3.83 -3.25
C PHE A 95 -5.59 3.54 -4.72
N LEU A 96 -5.03 4.51 -5.45
CA LEU A 96 -4.69 4.36 -6.86
C LEU A 96 -3.63 3.29 -7.10
N LEU A 97 -2.64 3.20 -6.21
CA LEU A 97 -1.58 2.20 -6.27
C LEU A 97 -2.14 0.79 -6.09
N LEU A 98 -2.90 0.55 -5.01
CA LEU A 98 -3.53 -0.75 -4.72
C LEU A 98 -4.56 -1.13 -5.79
N LEU A 99 -5.30 -0.15 -6.32
CA LEU A 99 -6.26 -0.39 -7.40
C LEU A 99 -5.54 -0.84 -8.67
N SER A 100 -4.42 -0.21 -9.02
CA SER A 100 -3.57 -0.61 -10.15
C SER A 100 -3.06 -2.04 -9.99
N PHE A 101 -2.59 -2.41 -8.79
CA PHE A 101 -2.20 -3.78 -8.49
C PHE A 101 -3.37 -4.76 -8.65
N ALA A 102 -4.54 -4.42 -8.11
CA ALA A 102 -5.72 -5.27 -8.21
C ALA A 102 -6.13 -5.51 -9.67
N PHE A 103 -6.07 -4.48 -10.51
CA PHE A 103 -6.36 -4.61 -11.95
C PHE A 103 -5.32 -5.49 -12.66
N VAL A 104 -4.03 -5.23 -12.46
CA VAL A 104 -2.95 -6.03 -13.06
C VAL A 104 -3.08 -7.49 -12.63
N MET A 105 -3.22 -7.77 -11.33
CA MET A 105 -3.40 -9.12 -10.81
C MET A 105 -4.67 -9.79 -11.34
N THR A 106 -5.77 -9.04 -11.55
CA THR A 106 -7.00 -9.59 -12.13
C THR A 106 -6.77 -10.03 -13.58
N ILE A 107 -6.04 -9.23 -14.37
CA ILE A 107 -5.77 -9.52 -15.78
C ILE A 107 -4.82 -10.72 -15.92
N THR A 108 -3.81 -10.84 -15.05
CA THR A 108 -2.73 -11.82 -15.23
C THR A 108 -2.88 -13.08 -14.40
N LEU A 109 -3.41 -12.99 -13.17
CA LEU A 109 -3.60 -14.12 -12.26
C LEU A 109 -5.08 -14.50 -12.08
N GLY A 110 -6.00 -13.74 -12.69
CA GLY A 110 -7.44 -13.89 -12.51
C GLY A 110 -7.97 -13.22 -11.23
N LEU A 111 -9.30 -13.12 -11.12
CA LEU A 111 -9.98 -12.37 -10.06
C LEU A 111 -9.74 -12.92 -8.63
N LYS A 112 -9.45 -14.21 -8.50
CA LYS A 112 -9.28 -14.87 -7.19
C LYS A 112 -8.02 -14.39 -6.46
N ALA A 113 -6.93 -14.11 -7.18
CA ALA A 113 -5.68 -13.68 -6.57
C ALA A 113 -5.80 -12.36 -5.79
N PRO A 114 -6.25 -11.23 -6.37
CA PRO A 114 -6.40 -9.97 -5.63
C PRO A 114 -7.46 -10.03 -4.53
N LEU A 115 -8.43 -10.96 -4.60
CA LEU A 115 -9.38 -11.21 -3.52
C LEU A 115 -8.73 -11.96 -2.34
N ASN A 116 -7.90 -12.97 -2.59
CA ASN A 116 -7.19 -13.70 -1.54
C ASN A 116 -6.22 -12.79 -0.77
N TYR A 117 -5.52 -11.90 -1.48
CA TYR A 117 -4.65 -10.89 -0.86
C TYR A 117 -5.42 -9.67 -0.31
N SER A 118 -6.75 -9.67 -0.39
CA SER A 118 -7.61 -8.57 0.08
C SER A 118 -7.24 -7.19 -0.49
N VAL A 119 -6.67 -7.15 -1.71
CA VAL A 119 -6.16 -5.91 -2.32
C VAL A 119 -7.30 -4.93 -2.60
N PHE A 120 -8.45 -5.43 -3.07
CA PHE A 120 -9.65 -4.61 -3.27
C PHE A 120 -10.16 -4.00 -1.95
N SER A 121 -10.16 -4.78 -0.87
CA SER A 121 -10.57 -4.31 0.46
C SER A 121 -9.61 -3.25 1.00
N ALA A 122 -8.29 -3.46 0.84
CA ALA A 122 -7.28 -2.48 1.23
C ALA A 122 -7.40 -1.19 0.40
N SER A 123 -7.62 -1.31 -0.92
CA SER A 123 -7.86 -0.17 -1.82
C SER A 123 -9.10 0.62 -1.39
N ALA A 124 -10.24 -0.05 -1.19
CA ALA A 124 -11.46 0.59 -0.70
C ALA A 124 -11.26 1.26 0.67
N GLY A 125 -10.50 0.63 1.58
CA GLY A 125 -10.12 1.23 2.86
C GLY A 125 -9.31 2.51 2.69
N ALA A 126 -8.31 2.52 1.80
CA ALA A 126 -7.54 3.71 1.47
C ALA A 126 -8.44 4.82 0.88
N PHE A 127 -9.43 4.46 0.05
CA PHE A 127 -10.39 5.43 -0.47
C PHE A 127 -11.28 6.02 0.62
N VAL A 128 -11.85 5.21 1.51
CA VAL A 128 -12.63 5.67 2.66
C VAL A 128 -11.79 6.60 3.54
N LEU A 129 -10.53 6.27 3.77
CA LEU A 129 -9.62 7.13 4.52
C LEU A 129 -9.42 8.50 3.85
N ALA A 130 -9.40 8.56 2.51
CA ALA A 130 -9.30 9.80 1.75
C ALA A 130 -10.57 10.66 1.75
N THR A 131 -11.74 10.07 2.03
CA THR A 131 -13.01 10.82 2.14
C THR A 131 -13.24 11.44 3.52
N LEU A 132 -12.47 11.06 4.53
CA LEU A 132 -12.55 11.65 5.87
C LEU A 132 -12.03 13.09 5.86
N SER A 133 -12.81 14.00 6.43
CA SER A 133 -12.50 15.44 6.50
C SER A 133 -11.55 15.80 7.64
N TYR A 134 -11.45 14.95 8.66
CA TYR A 134 -10.69 15.22 9.87
C TYR A 134 -9.84 14.02 10.28
N TYR A 135 -8.65 14.31 10.78
CA TYR A 135 -7.68 13.31 11.19
C TYR A 135 -7.14 13.64 12.58
N ARG A 136 -7.78 13.14 13.65
CA ARG A 136 -7.51 13.59 15.02
C ARG A 136 -6.05 13.40 15.45
N TRP A 137 -5.51 12.22 15.21
CA TRP A 137 -4.15 11.82 15.58
C TRP A 137 -3.25 11.77 14.35
N SER A 138 -3.19 12.87 13.60
CA SER A 138 -2.24 13.05 12.50
C SER A 138 -1.42 14.32 12.72
N LEU A 139 -0.20 14.33 12.17
CA LEU A 139 0.64 15.51 12.11
C LEU A 139 -0.05 16.65 11.34
N ASP A 140 -0.91 16.35 10.38
CA ASP A 140 -1.69 17.37 9.66
C ASP A 140 -2.59 18.19 10.59
N ASN A 141 -3.22 17.55 11.58
CA ASN A 141 -4.06 18.23 12.57
C ASN A 141 -3.22 19.00 13.59
N TYR A 142 -2.07 18.45 14.00
CA TYR A 142 -1.13 19.16 14.88
C TYR A 142 -0.55 20.43 14.21
N LEU A 143 -0.29 20.37 12.91
CA LEU A 143 0.23 21.49 12.11
C LEU A 143 -0.86 22.44 11.58
N GLY A 144 -2.13 22.23 11.94
CA GLY A 144 -3.26 23.09 11.52
C GLY A 144 -3.56 23.07 10.02
N LYS A 145 -3.09 22.07 9.27
CA LYS A 145 -3.26 21.97 7.81
C LYS A 145 -4.59 21.34 7.39
N VAL A 146 -5.44 20.96 8.35
CA VAL A 146 -6.79 20.46 8.10
C VAL A 146 -7.76 21.63 8.24
N PRO A 147 -8.55 21.99 7.20
CA PRO A 147 -9.60 22.98 7.36
C PRO A 147 -10.57 22.51 8.45
N LYS A 148 -10.74 23.34 9.48
CA LYS A 148 -11.81 23.16 10.47
C LYS A 148 -13.12 23.49 9.76
N ASN A 149 -13.85 22.47 9.32
CA ASN A 149 -15.24 22.60 8.92
C ASN A 149 -16.12 22.83 10.15
#